data_AF-G5LTG0-F1
#
_entry.id   AF-G5LTG0-F1
#
_cell.length_a   1.000
_cell.length_b   1.000
_cell.length_c   1.000
_cell.angle_alpha   90.00
_cell.angle_beta   90.00
_cell.angle_gamma   90.00
#
_symmetry.space_group_name_H-M   'P 1'
#
loop_
_entity.id
_entity.type
_entity.pdbx_description
1 polymer ?
#
loop_
_entity_poly.entity_id
_entity_poly.type
_entity_poly.pdbx_seq_one_letter_code
_entity_poly.pdbx_strand_id
1 'polypeptide(L)'
;MENGWLKAARLSTNGGRLVCSLGMQELHVRLVSAFETGWLEVHSFPIDQYTKHPLVVDNYRAVAPGTYGIGVEFDWDKLSVYEA
;
A
#
# COMPACT_ATOMS: atom_id res chain seq x y z
N MET A 1 -11.13 3.08 17.03
CA MET A 1 -10.04 4.08 17.14
C MET A 1 -9.52 4.30 15.72
N GLU A 2 -9.57 5.52 15.19
CA GLU A 2 -9.13 5.80 13.82
C GLU A 2 -7.64 6.19 13.82
N ASN A 3 -6.84 5.52 12.98
CA ASN A 3 -5.40 5.73 12.89
C ASN A 3 -5.05 7.03 12.13
N GLY A 4 -3.77 7.43 12.15
CA GLY A 4 -3.32 8.70 11.59
C GLY A 4 -3.53 8.83 10.07
N TRP A 5 -3.29 7.75 9.31
CA TRP A 5 -3.45 7.77 7.86
C TRP A 5 -4.91 8.00 7.45
N LEU A 6 -5.85 7.28 8.06
CA LEU A 6 -7.29 7.42 7.77
C LEU A 6 -7.83 8.80 8.13
N LYS A 7 -7.39 9.38 9.27
CA LYS A 7 -7.75 10.74 9.65
C LYS A 7 -7.28 11.77 8.60
N ALA A 8 -6.05 11.64 8.12
CA ALA A 8 -5.51 12.52 7.09
C ALA A 8 -6.24 12.36 5.74
N ALA A 9 -6.52 11.12 5.33
CA ALA A 9 -7.25 10.83 4.10
C ALA A 9 -8.68 11.40 4.11
N ARG A 10 -9.40 11.28 5.24
CA ARG A 10 -10.72 11.91 5.41
C ARG A 10 -10.65 13.42 5.39
N LEU A 11 -9.66 14.02 6.06
CA LEU A 11 -9.49 15.47 6.02
C LEU A 11 -9.21 15.97 4.59
N SER A 12 -8.38 15.24 3.83
CA SER A 12 -8.11 15.52 2.42
C SER A 12 -9.39 15.44 1.59
N THR A 13 -10.16 14.35 1.75
CA THR A 13 -11.43 14.11 1.05
C THR A 13 -12.44 15.22 1.35
N ASN A 14 -12.61 15.60 2.62
CA ASN A 14 -13.49 16.70 3.04
C ASN A 14 -13.05 18.06 2.48
N GLY A 15 -11.75 18.23 2.22
CA GLY A 15 -11.20 19.40 1.56
C GLY A 15 -11.25 19.36 0.02
N GLY A 16 -11.90 18.36 -0.58
CA GLY A 16 -11.99 18.19 -2.04
C GLY A 16 -10.66 17.81 -2.70
N ARG A 17 -9.71 17.26 -1.94
CA ARG A 17 -8.39 16.85 -2.42
C ARG A 17 -8.34 15.34 -2.62
N LEU A 18 -7.59 14.90 -3.63
CA LEU A 18 -7.37 13.49 -3.91
C LEU A 18 -6.53 12.84 -2.81
N VAL A 19 -6.76 11.55 -2.55
CA VAL A 19 -5.97 10.76 -1.59
C VAL A 19 -4.93 9.95 -2.35
N CYS A 20 -3.68 10.42 -2.34
CA CYS A 20 -2.52 9.72 -2.91
C CYS A 20 -1.60 9.19 -1.80
N SER A 21 -0.64 8.34 -2.15
CA SER A 21 0.37 7.83 -1.21
C SER A 21 1.79 7.89 -1.77
N LEU A 22 2.77 7.93 -0.86
CA LEU A 22 4.20 7.82 -1.11
C LEU A 22 4.74 6.54 -0.46
N GLY A 23 5.58 5.78 -1.15
CA GLY A 23 6.21 4.59 -0.60
C GLY A 23 5.26 3.41 -0.35
N MET A 24 5.85 2.28 0.07
CA MET A 24 5.13 1.16 0.69
C MET A 24 3.90 0.71 -0.12
N GLN A 25 4.10 0.55 -1.44
CA GLN A 25 3.06 0.24 -2.41
C GLN A 25 2.22 -0.98 -2.02
N GLU A 26 2.84 -2.00 -1.41
CA GLU A 26 2.22 -3.23 -0.93
C GLU A 26 1.15 -3.01 0.14
N LEU A 27 1.28 -1.96 0.96
CA LEU A 27 0.27 -1.60 1.96
C LEU A 27 -0.69 -0.54 1.43
N HIS A 28 -0.16 0.49 0.77
CA HIS A 28 -0.96 1.62 0.33
C HIS A 28 -1.94 1.29 -0.79
N VAL A 29 -1.72 0.22 -1.57
CA VAL A 29 -2.67 -0.20 -2.63
C VAL A 29 -4.10 -0.35 -2.10
N ARG A 30 -4.29 -0.89 -0.89
CA ARG A 30 -5.63 -1.00 -0.27
C ARG A 30 -6.18 0.32 0.21
N LEU A 31 -5.32 1.13 0.81
CA LEU A 31 -5.70 2.40 1.41
C LEU A 31 -6.11 3.42 0.33
N VAL A 32 -5.35 3.53 -0.76
CA VAL A 32 -5.72 4.38 -1.90
C VAL A 32 -6.96 3.84 -2.61
N SER A 33 -7.05 2.52 -2.81
CA SER A 33 -8.24 1.90 -3.42
C SER A 33 -9.51 2.13 -2.61
N ALA A 34 -9.44 2.15 -1.28
CA ALA A 34 -10.60 2.38 -0.42
C ALA A 34 -11.19 3.80 -0.51
N PHE A 35 -10.42 4.78 -0.99
CA PHE A 35 -10.88 6.16 -1.17
C PHE A 35 -11.15 6.51 -2.65
N GLU A 36 -10.72 5.67 -3.60
CA GLU A 36 -11.03 5.75 -5.05
C GLU A 36 -10.72 7.08 -5.77
N THR A 37 -9.95 8.00 -5.17
CA THR A 37 -9.76 9.36 -5.72
C THR A 37 -8.37 9.64 -6.27
N GLY A 38 -7.31 9.03 -5.74
CA GLY A 38 -5.94 9.46 -6.04
C GLY A 38 -5.05 8.38 -6.67
N TRP A 39 -3.75 8.62 -6.57
CA TRP A 39 -2.69 7.83 -7.20
C TRP A 39 -1.88 7.06 -6.15
N LEU A 40 -1.47 5.85 -6.52
CA LEU A 40 -0.51 5.04 -5.77
C LEU A 40 0.87 5.22 -6.40
N GLU A 41 1.84 5.69 -5.64
CA GLU A 41 3.24 5.62 -6.05
C GLU A 41 3.76 4.17 -5.98
N VAL A 42 4.45 3.72 -7.04
CA VAL A 42 5.30 2.52 -7.00
C VAL A 42 6.72 2.99 -6.70
N HIS A 43 7.08 2.96 -5.42
CA HIS A 43 8.31 3.58 -4.94
C HIS A 43 9.55 2.73 -5.26
N SER A 44 10.69 3.39 -5.44
CA SER A 44 11.96 2.75 -5.83
C SER A 44 12.55 1.80 -4.78
N PHE A 45 12.03 1.82 -3.54
CA PHE A 45 12.38 0.82 -2.54
C PHE A 45 11.49 -0.41 -2.76
N PRO A 46 12.06 -1.56 -3.16
CA PRO A 46 11.29 -2.72 -3.59
C PRO A 46 10.84 -3.56 -2.38
N ILE A 47 10.16 -2.94 -1.41
CA ILE A 47 9.72 -3.64 -0.18
C ILE A 47 8.78 -4.79 -0.53
N ASP A 48 7.86 -4.57 -1.47
CA ASP A 48 6.92 -5.56 -1.99
C ASP A 48 7.60 -6.82 -2.51
N GLN A 49 8.82 -6.71 -3.05
CA GLN A 49 9.61 -7.84 -3.54
C GLN A 49 10.10 -8.78 -2.42
N TYR A 50 10.03 -8.34 -1.16
CA TYR A 50 10.33 -9.16 0.02
C TYR A 50 9.06 -9.62 0.74
N THR A 51 7.90 -9.50 0.09
CA THR A 51 6.63 -10.01 0.58
C THR A 51 6.20 -11.24 -0.23
N LYS A 52 5.28 -12.04 0.33
CA LYS A 52 4.65 -13.16 -0.38
C LYS A 52 3.71 -12.71 -1.51
N HIS A 53 3.37 -11.43 -1.55
CA HIS A 53 2.45 -10.84 -2.51
C HIS A 53 3.01 -9.53 -3.07
N PRO A 54 3.98 -9.60 -4.01
CA PRO A 54 4.45 -8.43 -4.74
C PRO A 54 3.32 -7.66 -5.41
N LEU A 55 3.54 -6.38 -5.71
CA LEU A 55 2.50 -5.54 -6.31
C LEU A 55 2.01 -6.12 -7.64
N VAL A 56 0.70 -6.30 -7.77
CA VAL A 56 0.05 -6.68 -9.03
C VAL A 56 -0.43 -5.44 -9.73
N VAL A 57 -0.03 -5.28 -10.99
CA VAL A 57 -0.56 -4.24 -11.89
C VAL A 57 -1.31 -4.93 -13.01
N ASP A 58 -2.61 -4.67 -13.11
CA ASP A 58 -3.48 -5.14 -14.17
C ASP A 58 -4.22 -3.96 -14.81
N ASN A 59 -4.25 -3.93 -16.14
CA ASN A 59 -4.84 -2.85 -16.93
C ASN A 59 -4.45 -1.44 -16.41
N TYR A 60 -3.15 -1.21 -16.20
CA TYR A 60 -2.58 0.04 -15.70
C TYR A 60 -3.01 0.45 -14.28
N ARG A 61 -3.61 -0.46 -13.49
CA ARG A 61 -4.07 -0.21 -12.13
C ARG A 61 -3.44 -1.21 -11.15
N ALA A 62 -3.07 -0.71 -9.97
CA ALA A 62 -2.64 -1.58 -8.89
C ALA A 62 -3.84 -2.35 -8.30
N VAL A 63 -3.66 -3.64 -8.07
CA VAL A 63 -4.70 -4.53 -7.56
C VAL A 63 -4.41 -4.86 -6.10
N ALA A 64 -5.32 -4.47 -5.21
CA ALA A 64 -5.24 -4.86 -3.81
C ALA A 64 -5.41 -6.38 -3.66
N PRO A 65 -4.61 -7.05 -2.81
CA PRO A 65 -4.74 -8.49 -2.60
C PRO A 65 -6.11 -8.85 -2.00
N GLY A 66 -6.55 -10.10 -2.16
CA GLY A 66 -7.79 -10.64 -1.57
C GLY A 66 -7.60 -11.27 -0.18
N THR A 67 -6.39 -11.28 0.37
CA THR A 67 -6.04 -11.95 1.63
C THR A 67 -6.55 -11.21 2.87
N TYR A 68 -6.82 -11.93 3.96
CA TYR A 68 -7.23 -11.28 5.21
C TYR A 68 -6.09 -10.45 5.85
N GLY A 69 -6.44 -9.47 6.68
CA GLY A 69 -5.48 -8.59 7.36
C GLY A 69 -5.02 -7.42 6.49
N ILE A 70 -3.80 -6.93 6.71
CA ILE A 70 -3.27 -5.75 5.98
C ILE A 70 -2.85 -6.07 4.54
N GLY A 71 -2.65 -7.34 4.19
CA GLY A 71 -2.31 -7.77 2.82
C GLY A 71 -0.83 -7.83 2.53
N VAL A 72 -0.02 -7.64 3.57
CA VAL A 72 1.43 -7.71 3.55
C VAL A 72 1.84 -8.84 4.47
N GLU A 73 2.56 -9.81 3.93
CA GLU A 73 3.21 -10.87 4.68
C GLU A 73 4.63 -10.97 4.15
N PHE A 74 5.63 -10.76 5.00
CA PHE A 74 7.03 -10.82 4.59
C PHE A 74 7.47 -12.26 4.32
N ASP A 75 8.33 -12.40 3.32
CA ASP A 75 9.15 -13.59 3.13
C ASP A 75 10.38 -13.48 4.05
N TRP A 76 10.22 -13.98 5.27
CA TRP A 76 11.26 -13.93 6.30
C TRP A 76 12.51 -14.71 5.93
N ASP A 77 12.36 -15.82 5.20
CA ASP A 77 13.51 -16.61 4.75
C ASP A 77 14.36 -15.77 3.78
N LYS A 78 13.71 -15.05 2.85
CA LYS A 78 14.39 -14.11 1.94
C LYS A 78 15.01 -12.91 2.64
N LEU A 79 14.41 -12.44 3.74
CA LEU A 79 14.93 -11.31 4.52
C LEU A 79 16.04 -11.69 5.50
N SER A 80 16.11 -12.95 5.92
CA SER A 80 17.00 -13.43 6.99
C SER A 80 18.47 -13.05 6.79
N VAL A 81 18.93 -13.00 5.53
CA VAL A 81 20.32 -12.67 5.18
C VAL A 81 20.69 -11.19 5.43
N TYR A 82 19.71 -10.34 5.74
CA TYR A 82 19.90 -8.91 6.00
C TYR A 82 19.69 -8.55 7.49
N GLU A 83 19.37 -9.52 8.35
CA GLU A 83 19.31 -9.34 9.80
C GLU A 83 20.73 -9.37 10.38
N ALA A 84 21.07 -8.39 11.23
CA ALA A 84 22.42 -8.16 11.76
C ALA A 84 22.66 -8.82 13.12
#